data_AF-A0A3N4IU04-F1
#
_entry.id   AF-A0A3N4IU04-F1
#
_cell.length_a   1.000
_cell.length_b   1.000
_cell.length_c   1.000
_cell.angle_alpha   90.00
_cell.angle_beta   90.00
_cell.angle_gamma   90.00
#
_symmetry.space_group_name_H-M   'P 1'
#
loop_
_entity.id
_entity.type
_entity.pdbx_description
1 polymer ?
#
loop_
_entity_poly.entity_id
_entity_poly.type
_entity_poly.pdbx_seq_one_letter_code
_entity_poly.pdbx_strand_id
1 'polypeptide(L)'
;MSKFSRKQLVFVRVYDENITDGSFMLLCRVRTVYSGDGMDGRYRVCTKYTKVRDVIFECEMEDADTAVEEYDMDMDFEMKECGQTYVQSLLDAARLDPRFPPDGNDSGAESSVEDDAGANSDAEEEEEALAASEEEEALAVSEEEEALAVSEEEEALAVSEEEEALAVSEEEDRVVDTSVETDNEAEAEDIEEAEDDEEAEDDEEEEDDEEEEDDAEDENEEEDEAAADADDEDERMPVQKTPDSWVQIAKTDPVLVELIPSLQYAIKYGFPSLHRLDRYCDSLEIVFWRLKTTPLVMDRGEFGIARTYRLTPFYDNYRSLGEARKENPPREHQPLFVSSVDEDERERGVARPPDQRRNPPPFGYYRRCSHFISSCVGDPRVSKSLYLHFRTVYEKRNENRWGSFADFCHEVIVPCVIRVWTFEDLKRQGTVTSYKDVDRVLYGRRTWQFCTLLEDMPNNNDRLKKCGLATVVRHVSDVDWMRLMQDVEQRLIPSFIPDPLDEAALGSSGF
;
A
#
# COMPACT_ATOMS: atom_id res chain seq x y z
N MET A 1 -14.45 0.25 -29.09
CA MET A 1 -13.87 -1.11 -29.24
C MET A 1 -12.39 -0.91 -29.45
N SER A 2 -11.53 -1.64 -28.73
CA SER A 2 -10.08 -1.54 -28.90
C SER A 2 -9.66 -1.98 -30.30
N LYS A 3 -8.83 -1.18 -30.97
CA LYS A 3 -8.31 -1.51 -32.31
C LYS A 3 -7.41 -2.74 -32.30
N PHE A 4 -6.60 -2.89 -31.25
CA PHE A 4 -5.69 -4.02 -31.09
C PHE A 4 -6.19 -5.00 -30.03
N SER A 5 -5.92 -6.28 -30.24
CA SER A 5 -6.30 -7.37 -29.34
C SER A 5 -5.11 -7.90 -28.55
N ARG A 6 -5.37 -8.52 -27.39
CA ARG A 6 -4.31 -9.15 -26.58
C ARG A 6 -3.62 -10.24 -27.39
N LYS A 7 -2.29 -10.28 -27.34
CA LYS A 7 -1.37 -11.15 -28.10
C LYS A 7 -1.17 -10.78 -29.57
N GLN A 8 -1.84 -9.75 -30.08
CA GLN A 8 -1.61 -9.25 -31.43
C GLN A 8 -0.17 -8.69 -31.55
N LEU A 9 0.45 -8.95 -32.70
CA LEU A 9 1.72 -8.33 -33.08
C LEU A 9 1.46 -6.94 -33.65
N VAL A 10 2.26 -5.98 -33.22
CA VAL A 10 2.12 -4.57 -33.55
C VAL A 10 3.51 -3.95 -33.67
N PHE A 11 3.69 -3.01 -34.57
CA PHE A 11 4.86 -2.14 -34.55
C PHE A 11 4.55 -0.92 -33.71
N VAL A 12 5.45 -0.56 -32.81
CA VAL A 12 5.36 0.64 -31.97
C VAL A 12 6.47 1.58 -32.40
N ARG A 13 6.11 2.83 -32.71
CA ARG A 13 7.09 3.84 -33.11
C ARG A 13 7.70 4.49 -31.87
N VAL A 14 9.02 4.35 -31.72
CA VAL A 14 9.81 4.96 -30.64
C VAL A 14 10.47 6.21 -31.17
N TYR A 15 10.23 7.36 -30.55
CA TYR A 15 10.83 8.64 -30.93
C TYR A 15 11.97 8.98 -29.98
N ASP A 16 13.12 9.38 -30.53
CA ASP A 16 14.26 9.89 -29.77
C ASP A 16 15.09 10.80 -30.70
N GLU A 17 15.61 11.89 -30.14
CA GLU A 17 16.39 12.89 -30.90
C GLU A 17 17.72 12.33 -31.41
N ASN A 18 18.24 11.27 -30.78
CA ASN A 18 19.50 10.64 -31.15
C ASN A 18 19.34 9.58 -32.24
N ILE A 19 18.11 9.21 -32.61
CA ILE A 19 17.86 8.27 -33.72
C ILE A 19 17.97 9.04 -35.04
N THR A 20 18.78 8.55 -35.98
CA THR A 20 19.13 9.26 -37.22
C THR A 20 17.92 9.69 -38.08
N ASP A 21 16.83 8.92 -38.05
CA ASP A 21 15.57 9.23 -38.75
C ASP A 21 14.47 9.78 -37.81
N GLY A 22 14.83 10.15 -36.58
CA GLY A 22 13.96 10.65 -35.52
C GLY A 22 12.98 9.62 -34.94
N SER A 23 12.95 8.40 -35.48
CA SER A 23 12.12 7.32 -34.95
C SER A 23 12.65 5.92 -35.29
N PHE A 24 12.35 4.96 -34.42
CA PHE A 24 12.69 3.54 -34.56
C PHE A 24 11.43 2.68 -34.44
N MET A 25 11.22 1.76 -35.37
CA MET A 25 10.06 0.86 -35.37
C MET A 25 10.36 -0.40 -34.57
N LEU A 26 9.68 -0.55 -33.42
CA LEU A 26 9.90 -1.66 -32.49
C LEU A 26 8.78 -2.70 -32.62
N LEU A 27 9.14 -3.94 -33.00
CA LEU A 27 8.17 -5.04 -33.06
C LEU A 27 7.79 -5.49 -31.65
N CYS A 28 6.51 -5.41 -31.37
CA CYS A 28 5.93 -5.63 -30.06
C CYS A 28 4.76 -6.62 -30.12
N ARG A 29 4.45 -7.22 -28.98
CA ARG A 29 3.23 -8.00 -28.76
C ARG A 29 2.39 -7.39 -27.65
N VAL A 30 1.09 -7.21 -27.91
CA VAL A 30 0.16 -6.63 -26.94
C VAL A 30 -0.04 -7.58 -25.75
N ARG A 31 0.33 -7.14 -24.55
CA ARG A 31 0.19 -7.90 -23.29
C ARG A 31 -1.13 -7.63 -22.59
N THR A 32 -1.50 -6.35 -22.51
CA THR A 32 -2.70 -5.87 -21.83
C THR A 32 -3.38 -4.84 -22.73
N VAL A 33 -4.70 -4.97 -22.87
CA VAL A 33 -5.57 -3.97 -23.51
C VAL A 33 -6.38 -3.35 -22.39
N TYR A 34 -6.31 -2.03 -22.23
CA TYR A 34 -7.18 -1.33 -21.29
C TYR A 34 -8.51 -1.02 -21.98
N SER A 35 -9.60 -1.22 -21.25
CA SER A 35 -10.96 -0.95 -21.73
C SER A 35 -11.80 -0.41 -20.57
N GLY A 36 -12.54 0.69 -20.80
CA GLY A 36 -13.36 1.36 -19.78
C GLY A 36 -12.70 2.61 -19.19
N ASP A 37 -13.48 3.42 -18.46
CA ASP A 37 -13.05 4.58 -17.66
C ASP A 37 -12.09 5.57 -18.35
N GLY A 38 -12.30 5.85 -19.64
CA GLY A 38 -11.45 6.80 -20.40
C GLY A 38 -10.03 6.27 -20.69
N MET A 39 -9.78 4.98 -20.42
CA MET A 39 -8.52 4.28 -20.74
C MET A 39 -8.58 3.56 -22.09
N ASP A 40 -9.64 3.76 -22.87
CA ASP A 40 -9.77 3.19 -24.22
C ASP A 40 -8.61 3.69 -25.11
N GLY A 41 -8.01 2.78 -25.86
CA GLY A 41 -6.85 3.08 -26.73
C GLY A 41 -5.51 3.07 -26.01
N ARG A 42 -5.42 2.53 -24.80
CA ARG A 42 -4.17 2.34 -24.05
C ARG A 42 -3.77 0.87 -24.00
N TYR A 43 -2.48 0.59 -24.14
CA TYR A 43 -1.95 -0.76 -24.26
C TYR A 43 -0.67 -0.94 -23.45
N ARG A 44 -0.38 -2.16 -22.99
CA ARG A 44 0.97 -2.56 -22.56
C ARG A 44 1.52 -3.59 -23.51
N VAL A 45 2.81 -3.47 -23.83
CA VAL A 45 3.48 -4.33 -24.83
C VAL A 45 4.68 -5.09 -24.24
N CYS A 46 5.10 -6.17 -24.90
CA CYS A 46 6.43 -6.76 -24.73
C CYS A 46 7.14 -6.91 -26.08
N THR A 47 8.45 -6.75 -26.08
CA THR A 47 9.33 -7.07 -27.21
C THR A 47 9.85 -8.50 -27.06
N LYS A 48 10.70 -8.93 -28.00
CA LYS A 48 11.46 -10.18 -27.86
C LYS A 48 12.34 -10.21 -26.61
N TYR A 49 12.93 -9.08 -26.27
CA TYR A 49 13.98 -8.98 -25.27
C TYR A 49 13.48 -8.56 -23.89
N THR A 50 12.34 -7.87 -23.80
CA THR A 50 11.89 -7.29 -22.54
C THR A 50 10.39 -6.98 -22.48
N LYS A 51 9.91 -6.73 -21.26
CA LYS A 51 8.54 -6.29 -20.97
C LYS A 51 8.54 -4.79 -20.67
N VAL A 52 7.79 -4.03 -21.47
CA VAL A 52 7.65 -2.58 -21.27
C VAL A 52 6.60 -2.32 -20.19
N ARG A 53 6.93 -1.46 -19.22
CA ARG A 53 5.99 -1.02 -18.16
C ARG A 53 5.10 0.14 -18.62
N ASP A 54 5.63 0.95 -19.52
CA ASP A 54 4.97 2.10 -20.12
C ASP A 54 3.62 1.76 -20.77
N VAL A 55 2.75 2.77 -20.85
CA VAL A 55 1.43 2.67 -21.45
C VAL A 55 1.47 3.32 -22.82
N ILE A 56 1.22 2.51 -23.85
CA ILE A 56 1.33 2.92 -25.25
C ILE A 56 -0.05 3.32 -25.76
N PHE A 57 -0.11 4.43 -26.49
CA PHE A 57 -1.35 4.92 -27.08
C PHE A 57 -1.60 4.28 -28.45
N GLU A 58 -2.88 4.12 -28.78
CA GLU A 58 -3.31 3.51 -30.05
C GLU A 58 -2.71 4.19 -31.29
N CYS A 59 -2.48 5.50 -31.23
CA CYS A 59 -1.94 6.28 -32.33
C CYS A 59 -0.44 6.04 -32.57
N GLU A 60 0.27 5.40 -31.63
CA GLU A 60 1.69 5.06 -31.73
C GLU A 60 1.91 3.65 -32.27
N MET A 61 0.82 2.93 -32.56
CA MET A 61 0.80 1.52 -32.89
C MET A 61 0.29 1.28 -34.32
N GLU A 62 1.00 0.44 -35.06
CA GLU A 62 0.65 -0.02 -36.38
C GLU A 62 0.45 -1.55 -36.36
N ASP A 63 -0.53 -2.05 -37.11
CA ASP A 63 -0.81 -3.49 -37.16
C ASP A 63 0.30 -4.21 -37.93
N ALA A 64 0.97 -5.17 -37.29
CA ALA A 64 2.10 -5.85 -37.90
C ALA A 64 1.70 -6.58 -39.19
N ASP A 65 0.47 -7.12 -39.24
CA ASP A 65 -0.07 -7.81 -40.42
C ASP A 65 -0.23 -6.89 -41.64
N THR A 66 -0.36 -5.57 -41.42
CA THR A 66 -0.47 -4.57 -42.51
C THR A 66 0.91 -4.10 -42.98
N ALA A 67 1.93 -4.20 -42.11
CA ALA A 67 3.30 -3.75 -42.38
C ALA A 67 4.24 -4.88 -42.87
N VAL A 68 3.74 -6.11 -43.03
CA VAL A 68 4.56 -7.30 -43.39
C VAL A 68 5.27 -7.16 -44.73
N GLU A 69 4.75 -6.39 -45.69
CA GLU A 69 5.38 -6.26 -47.01
C GLU A 69 6.74 -5.53 -46.97
N GLU A 70 7.05 -4.81 -45.89
CA GLU A 70 8.27 -3.98 -45.77
C GLU A 70 9.34 -4.57 -44.84
N TYR A 71 8.99 -5.58 -44.04
CA TYR A 71 9.91 -6.20 -43.08
C TYR A 71 10.08 -7.69 -43.38
N ASP A 72 11.30 -8.09 -43.77
CA ASP A 72 11.72 -9.48 -43.95
C ASP A 72 11.61 -10.24 -42.61
N MET A 73 10.43 -10.81 -42.33
CA MET A 73 10.12 -11.42 -41.04
C MET A 73 10.20 -12.95 -41.08
N ASP A 74 11.40 -13.49 -40.91
CA ASP A 74 11.61 -14.80 -40.28
C ASP A 74 11.40 -14.73 -38.73
N MET A 75 10.72 -13.68 -38.24
CA MET A 75 10.59 -13.35 -36.83
C MET A 75 9.25 -13.81 -36.25
N ASP A 76 9.02 -15.12 -36.31
CA ASP A 76 7.98 -15.81 -35.52
C ASP A 76 8.38 -15.83 -34.04
N PHE A 77 8.31 -14.67 -33.41
CA PHE A 77 8.60 -14.55 -32.00
C PHE A 77 7.34 -14.95 -31.19
N GLU A 78 7.38 -16.10 -30.52
CA GLU A 78 6.29 -16.61 -29.70
C GLU A 78 6.16 -15.88 -28.35
N MET A 79 4.96 -15.87 -27.74
CA MET A 79 4.76 -15.14 -26.48
C MET A 79 5.58 -15.72 -25.31
N LYS A 80 6.00 -16.98 -25.43
CA LYS A 80 6.86 -17.67 -24.48
C LYS A 80 8.30 -17.17 -24.52
N GLU A 81 8.69 -16.54 -25.63
CA GLU A 81 10.03 -16.03 -25.82
C GLU A 81 10.18 -14.60 -25.27
N CYS A 82 9.09 -13.92 -24.80
CA CYS A 82 9.21 -12.57 -24.21
C CYS A 82 10.19 -12.61 -23.05
N GLY A 83 11.24 -11.79 -23.18
CA GLY A 83 12.25 -11.60 -22.16
C GLY A 83 11.62 -11.37 -20.78
N GLN A 84 12.28 -11.94 -19.77
CA GLN A 84 11.77 -11.91 -18.40
C GLN A 84 12.01 -10.57 -17.72
N THR A 85 12.94 -9.77 -18.24
CA THR A 85 13.28 -8.44 -17.72
C THR A 85 12.16 -7.45 -17.98
N TYR A 86 12.05 -6.45 -17.11
CA TYR A 86 11.15 -5.32 -17.30
C TYR A 86 11.97 -4.06 -17.49
N VAL A 87 11.58 -3.24 -18.46
CA VAL A 87 12.12 -1.90 -18.65
C VAL A 87 11.02 -0.87 -18.41
N GLN A 88 11.43 0.33 -18.02
CA GLN A 88 10.49 1.38 -17.64
C GLN A 88 9.89 2.05 -18.88
N SER A 89 10.71 2.36 -19.90
CA SER A 89 10.31 3.07 -21.11
C SER A 89 10.36 2.22 -22.39
N LEU A 90 9.72 2.69 -23.45
CA LEU A 90 9.89 2.12 -24.80
C LEU A 90 11.30 2.28 -25.35
N LEU A 91 11.98 3.39 -25.02
CA LEU A 91 13.33 3.67 -25.49
C LEU A 91 14.34 2.65 -24.94
N ASP A 92 14.23 2.31 -23.66
CA ASP A 92 15.04 1.26 -23.04
C ASP A 92 14.78 -0.09 -23.69
N ALA A 93 13.53 -0.36 -24.10
CA ALA A 93 13.18 -1.58 -24.82
C ALA A 93 13.77 -1.61 -26.22
N ALA A 94 13.82 -0.45 -26.89
CA ALA A 94 14.38 -0.27 -28.22
C ALA A 94 15.90 -0.47 -28.20
N ARG A 95 16.61 0.09 -27.22
CA ARG A 95 18.07 -0.10 -27.03
C ARG A 95 18.50 -1.56 -26.83
N LEU A 96 17.59 -2.44 -26.43
CA LEU A 96 17.83 -3.88 -26.33
C LEU A 96 17.61 -4.64 -27.64
N ASP A 97 17.02 -4.02 -28.66
CA ASP A 97 16.86 -4.61 -29.99
C ASP A 97 18.20 -4.54 -30.75
N PRO A 98 18.75 -5.65 -31.27
CA PRO A 98 20.02 -5.66 -32.01
C PRO A 98 20.05 -4.77 -33.26
N ARG A 99 18.89 -4.33 -33.75
CA ARG A 99 18.76 -3.42 -34.90
C ARG A 99 18.77 -1.95 -34.50
N PHE A 100 18.73 -1.65 -33.20
CA PHE A 100 18.78 -0.28 -32.73
C PHE A 100 20.14 0.34 -33.08
N PRO A 101 20.17 1.53 -33.70
CA PRO A 101 21.43 2.16 -34.07
C PRO A 101 22.27 2.39 -32.80
N PRO A 102 23.59 2.08 -32.84
CA PRO A 102 24.46 2.40 -31.72
C PRO A 102 24.46 3.91 -31.49
N ASP A 103 24.45 4.34 -30.23
CA ASP A 103 24.44 5.76 -29.88
C ASP A 103 25.60 6.48 -30.60
N GLY A 104 25.28 7.35 -31.55
CA GLY A 104 26.21 7.97 -32.50
C GLY A 104 27.21 8.96 -31.88
N ASN A 105 27.42 8.88 -30.56
CA ASN A 105 28.27 9.81 -29.81
C ASN A 105 29.65 9.25 -29.47
N ASP A 106 30.01 8.07 -29.99
CA ASP A 106 31.38 7.57 -29.94
C ASP A 106 32.23 8.14 -31.09
N SER A 107 32.16 9.47 -31.30
CA SER A 107 33.09 10.22 -32.15
C SER A 107 34.44 10.39 -31.43
N GLY A 108 34.97 9.29 -30.91
CA GLY A 108 36.30 9.16 -30.36
C GLY A 108 37.33 9.00 -31.48
N ALA A 109 37.99 10.10 -31.83
CA ALA A 109 39.33 10.15 -32.41
C ALA A 109 39.57 9.33 -33.69
N GLU A 110 39.18 9.91 -34.84
CA GLU A 110 39.90 9.65 -36.09
C GLU A 110 41.34 10.18 -35.96
N SER A 111 42.25 9.28 -35.57
CA SER A 111 43.69 9.44 -35.76
C SER A 111 44.00 9.41 -37.26
N SER A 112 44.17 10.58 -37.85
CA SER A 112 44.72 10.78 -39.18
C SER A 112 46.11 10.13 -39.30
N VAL A 113 46.20 9.01 -40.02
CA VAL A 113 47.46 8.54 -40.62
C VAL A 113 47.20 8.36 -42.11
N GLU A 114 47.65 9.35 -42.88
CA GLU A 114 47.76 9.27 -44.33
C GLU A 114 49.00 8.46 -44.74
N ASP A 115 48.84 7.72 -45.84
CA ASP A 115 49.82 7.27 -46.84
C ASP A 115 50.93 6.27 -46.45
N ASP A 116 50.93 5.08 -47.07
CA ASP A 116 51.85 4.79 -48.19
C ASP A 116 51.51 3.44 -48.87
N ALA A 117 51.81 3.37 -50.16
CA ALA A 117 51.42 2.40 -51.16
C ALA A 117 52.01 0.98 -51.02
N GLY A 118 51.36 -0.02 -51.63
CA GLY A 118 52.05 -1.28 -51.93
C GLY A 118 51.16 -2.43 -52.40
N ALA A 119 51.26 -2.76 -53.67
CA ALA A 119 50.61 -3.87 -54.35
C ALA A 119 50.92 -5.29 -53.80
N ASN A 120 50.00 -6.22 -54.09
CA ASN A 120 50.22 -7.48 -54.85
C ASN A 120 49.89 -8.81 -54.14
N SER A 121 49.30 -9.73 -54.95
CA SER A 121 49.28 -11.22 -54.87
C SER A 121 48.62 -11.90 -53.66
N ASP A 122 47.53 -12.65 -53.87
CA ASP A 122 47.48 -14.09 -54.19
C ASP A 122 47.78 -15.01 -53.00
N ALA A 123 46.82 -15.91 -52.75
CA ALA A 123 46.94 -17.25 -52.17
C ALA A 123 47.80 -17.46 -50.91
N GLU A 124 47.20 -17.97 -49.84
CA GLU A 124 47.38 -19.37 -49.43
C GLU A 124 46.49 -19.71 -48.21
N GLU A 125 46.03 -20.96 -48.22
CA GLU A 125 45.47 -21.66 -47.07
C GLU A 125 46.53 -21.75 -45.97
N GLU A 126 46.17 -21.52 -44.71
CA GLU A 126 46.83 -22.20 -43.59
C GLU A 126 45.88 -22.27 -42.39
N GLU A 127 45.53 -23.52 -42.04
CA GLU A 127 45.08 -23.92 -40.72
C GLU A 127 46.16 -23.55 -39.70
N GLU A 128 45.81 -22.93 -38.57
CA GLU A 128 46.45 -23.33 -37.32
C GLU A 128 45.61 -22.98 -36.09
N ALA A 129 45.75 -23.89 -35.12
CA ALA A 129 44.95 -24.07 -33.95
C ALA A 129 45.19 -23.01 -32.87
N LEU A 130 44.13 -22.61 -32.16
CA LEU A 130 44.26 -22.10 -30.80
C LEU A 130 43.33 -22.87 -29.86
N ALA A 131 43.99 -23.75 -29.10
CA ALA A 131 43.51 -24.31 -27.86
C ALA A 131 43.25 -23.19 -26.85
N ALA A 132 42.07 -23.19 -26.23
CA ALA A 132 41.82 -22.48 -24.99
C ALA A 132 41.10 -23.41 -24.03
N SER A 133 41.91 -23.86 -23.06
CA SER A 133 41.64 -24.51 -21.78
C SER A 133 40.19 -24.53 -21.27
N GLU A 134 39.66 -25.73 -21.14
CA GLU A 134 38.67 -26.11 -20.13
C GLU A 134 39.38 -26.15 -18.76
N GLU A 135 39.08 -25.19 -17.87
CA GLU A 135 39.32 -25.37 -16.43
C GLU A 135 38.02 -25.88 -15.79
N GLU A 136 37.95 -27.21 -15.62
CA GLU A 136 37.03 -27.83 -14.66
C GLU A 136 37.62 -27.68 -13.24
N GLU A 137 37.09 -26.74 -12.46
CA GLU A 137 37.27 -26.76 -11.00
C GLU A 137 36.27 -27.73 -10.38
N ALA A 138 36.77 -28.94 -10.08
CA ALA A 138 36.10 -29.91 -9.22
C ALA A 138 36.17 -29.46 -7.76
N LEU A 139 35.13 -28.79 -7.27
CA LEU A 139 34.94 -28.57 -5.83
C LEU A 139 34.37 -29.83 -5.17
N ALA A 140 35.26 -30.50 -4.43
CA ALA A 140 34.94 -31.59 -3.53
C ALA A 140 34.01 -31.12 -2.41
N VAL A 141 32.77 -31.61 -2.42
CA VAL A 141 31.84 -31.48 -1.28
C VAL A 141 32.20 -32.57 -0.28
N SER A 142 32.83 -32.19 0.82
CA SER A 142 32.97 -33.02 2.02
C SER A 142 31.65 -33.02 2.78
N GLU A 143 30.98 -34.17 2.82
CA GLU A 143 29.86 -34.46 3.71
C GLU A 143 30.40 -34.59 5.15
N GLU A 144 30.17 -33.56 5.99
CA GLU A 144 30.24 -33.71 7.44
C GLU A 144 28.81 -33.92 7.98
N GLU A 145 28.52 -35.17 8.32
CA GLU A 145 27.37 -35.54 9.15
C GLU A 145 27.62 -35.14 10.61
N GLU A 146 27.05 -34.02 11.06
CA GLU A 146 26.89 -33.77 12.50
C GLU A 146 25.59 -34.41 13.00
N ALA A 147 25.77 -35.50 13.76
CA ALA A 147 24.73 -36.12 14.56
C ALA A 147 24.38 -35.24 15.76
N LEU A 148 23.22 -34.57 15.70
CA LEU A 148 22.64 -33.89 16.87
C LEU A 148 21.99 -34.91 17.80
N ALA A 149 22.59 -35.04 18.99
CA ALA A 149 22.08 -35.80 20.11
C ALA A 149 20.75 -35.21 20.61
N VAL A 150 19.73 -36.06 20.66
CA VAL A 150 18.44 -35.80 21.31
C VAL A 150 18.65 -36.00 22.81
N SER A 151 18.55 -34.94 23.60
CA SER A 151 18.37 -35.03 25.05
C SER A 151 16.88 -34.98 25.37
N GLU A 152 16.31 -36.15 25.67
CA GLU A 152 15.00 -36.29 26.31
C GLU A 152 15.16 -35.88 27.79
N GLU A 153 14.52 -34.79 28.21
CA GLU A 153 14.20 -34.56 29.62
C GLU A 153 12.70 -34.79 29.82
N GLU A 154 12.37 -35.96 30.37
CA GLU A 154 11.08 -36.23 31.00
C GLU A 154 11.05 -35.54 32.37
N GLU A 155 10.26 -34.49 32.54
CA GLU A 155 9.74 -34.10 33.84
C GLU A 155 8.30 -34.61 34.00
N ALA A 156 8.19 -35.73 34.73
CA ALA A 156 6.98 -36.12 35.40
C ALA A 156 6.73 -35.18 36.58
N LEU A 157 5.50 -34.71 36.80
CA LEU A 157 4.99 -34.46 38.16
C LEU A 157 3.45 -34.30 38.23
N ALA A 158 2.88 -35.20 39.02
CA ALA A 158 1.75 -35.05 39.94
C ALA A 158 0.35 -34.69 39.39
N VAL A 159 -0.44 -35.77 39.26
CA VAL A 159 -1.89 -35.81 39.41
C VAL A 159 -2.27 -35.42 40.85
N SER A 160 -3.17 -34.44 41.01
CA SER A 160 -4.00 -34.32 42.21
C SER A 160 -5.47 -34.30 41.79
N GLU A 161 -6.12 -35.43 42.01
CA GLU A 161 -7.58 -35.57 42.02
C GLU A 161 -8.12 -34.87 43.27
N GLU A 162 -9.07 -33.95 43.11
CA GLU A 162 -10.07 -33.67 44.15
C GLU A 162 -11.46 -33.69 43.50
N GLU A 163 -12.19 -34.76 43.80
CA GLU A 163 -13.64 -34.79 43.76
C GLU A 163 -14.18 -33.86 44.85
N GLU A 164 -15.12 -32.98 44.53
CA GLU A 164 -16.19 -32.68 45.48
C GLU A 164 -17.53 -32.50 44.78
N ALA A 165 -18.54 -33.00 45.48
CA ALA A 165 -19.84 -33.36 44.98
C ALA A 165 -20.91 -32.30 45.31
N LEU A 166 -22.01 -32.36 44.55
CA LEU A 166 -23.40 -32.12 44.98
C LEU A 166 -23.74 -30.75 45.63
N ALA A 167 -24.64 -30.01 45.00
CA ALA A 167 -26.03 -29.92 45.47
C ALA A 167 -26.92 -29.09 44.53
N VAL A 168 -28.12 -29.64 44.33
CA VAL A 168 -29.27 -29.09 43.62
C VAL A 168 -30.20 -28.42 44.64
N SER A 169 -30.74 -27.24 44.30
CA SER A 169 -32.03 -26.69 44.73
C SER A 169 -32.31 -25.48 43.83
N GLU A 170 -33.20 -25.49 42.84
CA GLU A 170 -34.68 -25.54 42.89
C GLU A 170 -35.29 -24.69 44.02
N GLU A 171 -35.80 -23.50 43.66
CA GLU A 171 -37.11 -22.89 43.99
C GLU A 171 -37.02 -21.37 43.75
N GLU A 172 -37.75 -20.84 42.77
CA GLU A 172 -39.13 -20.30 42.86
C GLU A 172 -39.19 -18.85 43.39
N ASP A 173 -39.55 -17.97 42.45
CA ASP A 173 -40.71 -17.09 42.52
C ASP A 173 -40.84 -16.12 43.72
N ARG A 174 -40.59 -14.83 43.47
CA ARG A 174 -41.55 -13.77 43.86
C ARG A 174 -41.29 -12.42 43.23
N VAL A 175 -42.30 -11.97 42.50
CA VAL A 175 -42.58 -10.57 42.17
C VAL A 175 -42.98 -9.83 43.44
N VAL A 176 -42.27 -8.76 43.82
CA VAL A 176 -42.84 -7.64 44.60
C VAL A 176 -42.19 -6.33 44.18
N ASP A 177 -43.01 -5.51 43.54
CA ASP A 177 -42.87 -4.08 43.34
C ASP A 177 -43.10 -3.36 44.68
N THR A 178 -42.10 -2.63 45.18
CA THR A 178 -42.31 -1.61 46.22
C THR A 178 -41.29 -0.48 46.05
N SER A 179 -41.81 0.65 45.59
CA SER A 179 -41.33 1.99 45.86
C SER A 179 -40.93 2.20 47.32
N VAL A 180 -39.67 2.56 47.56
CA VAL A 180 -39.24 3.19 48.81
C VAL A 180 -38.22 4.27 48.46
N GLU A 181 -38.66 5.52 48.63
CA GLU A 181 -37.78 6.66 48.87
C GLU A 181 -37.09 6.45 50.22
N THR A 182 -35.77 6.52 50.25
CA THR A 182 -35.02 6.84 51.45
C THR A 182 -33.79 7.65 51.08
N ASP A 183 -33.85 8.92 51.45
CA ASP A 183 -32.69 9.72 51.83
C ASP A 183 -31.82 8.92 52.82
N ASN A 184 -30.50 8.90 52.61
CA ASN A 184 -29.54 9.23 53.67
C ASN A 184 -28.07 9.22 53.20
N GLU A 185 -27.36 10.21 53.73
CA GLU A 185 -25.99 10.18 54.27
C GLU A 185 -24.87 9.84 53.25
N ALA A 186 -24.11 10.81 52.76
CA ALA A 186 -23.05 11.55 53.48
C ALA A 186 -22.01 10.63 54.12
N GLU A 187 -21.13 10.04 53.30
CA GLU A 187 -19.79 9.65 53.72
C GLU A 187 -18.76 10.45 52.92
N ALA A 188 -18.11 11.35 53.63
CA ALA A 188 -16.84 11.94 53.25
C ALA A 188 -15.77 10.96 53.70
N GLU A 189 -14.99 10.42 52.76
CA GLU A 189 -13.75 9.74 53.08
C GLU A 189 -12.56 10.56 52.57
N ASP A 190 -11.68 10.82 53.54
CA ASP A 190 -10.36 11.40 53.45
C ASP A 190 -9.54 10.78 52.31
N ILE A 191 -9.03 11.63 51.42
CA ILE A 191 -7.87 11.29 50.60
C ILE A 191 -6.71 12.06 51.21
N GLU A 192 -5.87 11.33 51.94
CA GLU A 192 -4.62 11.84 52.49
C GLU A 192 -3.65 12.22 51.37
N GLU A 193 -3.21 13.47 51.42
CA GLU A 193 -2.12 14.04 50.64
C GLU A 193 -0.82 13.35 51.04
N ALA A 194 -0.25 12.57 50.14
CA ALA A 194 1.15 12.15 50.23
C ALA A 194 2.00 13.16 49.44
N GLU A 195 2.57 14.10 50.18
CA GLU A 195 3.74 14.86 49.75
C GLU A 195 4.93 13.88 49.72
N ASP A 196 5.50 13.65 48.53
CA ASP A 196 6.85 13.10 48.40
C ASP A 196 7.67 14.07 47.53
N ASP A 197 8.39 14.89 48.28
CA ASP A 197 9.67 15.51 48.00
C ASP A 197 10.59 14.50 47.30
N GLU A 198 11.26 14.87 46.20
CA GLU A 198 12.70 14.68 46.05
C GLU A 198 13.20 15.51 44.86
N GLU A 199 14.21 16.30 45.17
CA GLU A 199 14.95 17.22 44.34
C GLU A 199 15.74 16.50 43.24
N ALA A 200 15.77 17.11 42.06
CA ALA A 200 16.87 16.91 41.12
C ALA A 200 17.13 18.25 40.43
N GLU A 201 18.15 18.95 40.95
CA GLU A 201 18.87 20.00 40.23
C GLU A 201 19.56 19.36 39.01
N ASP A 202 19.44 19.98 37.84
CA ASP A 202 20.42 19.78 36.77
C ASP A 202 20.45 21.00 35.83
N ASP A 203 21.51 21.79 36.05
CA ASP A 203 22.31 22.57 35.10
C ASP A 203 21.65 23.26 33.90
N GLU A 204 21.44 24.57 34.08
CA GLU A 204 21.44 25.56 33.01
C GLU A 204 22.90 25.96 32.69
N GLU A 205 23.48 25.39 31.64
CA GLU A 205 24.64 25.99 30.96
C GLU A 205 24.14 26.72 29.70
N GLU A 206 23.94 28.04 29.84
CA GLU A 206 23.95 28.97 28.73
C GLU A 206 25.41 29.20 28.30
N GLU A 207 25.79 28.72 27.11
CA GLU A 207 26.99 29.22 26.43
C GLU A 207 26.57 30.09 25.24
N ASP A 208 26.92 31.36 25.40
CA ASP A 208 27.06 32.39 24.38
C ASP A 208 27.98 31.91 23.25
N ASP A 209 27.54 32.04 22.00
CA ASP A 209 28.43 32.16 20.84
C ASP A 209 27.91 33.30 19.95
N GLU A 210 28.37 34.50 20.29
CA GLU A 210 28.46 35.66 19.39
C GLU A 210 29.70 35.48 18.51
N GLU A 211 29.59 35.23 17.19
CA GLU A 211 30.62 35.64 16.23
C GLU A 211 30.01 36.00 14.84
N GLU A 212 30.17 37.28 14.50
CA GLU A 212 30.57 37.90 13.21
C GLU A 212 29.71 37.63 11.95
N GLU A 213 28.94 38.61 11.45
CA GLU A 213 29.36 39.67 10.50
C GLU A 213 30.28 39.16 9.37
N ASP A 214 29.73 39.00 8.15
CA ASP A 214 30.38 39.45 6.91
C ASP A 214 29.44 39.32 5.68
N ASP A 215 29.09 40.50 5.14
CA ASP A 215 29.05 40.88 3.72
C ASP A 215 28.82 39.80 2.62
N ALA A 216 27.69 39.93 1.92
CA ALA A 216 27.68 40.27 0.49
C ALA A 216 26.23 40.40 -0.02
N GLU A 217 25.83 41.63 -0.28
CA GLU A 217 24.75 41.98 -1.20
C GLU A 217 25.15 41.50 -2.61
N ASP A 218 24.43 40.55 -3.18
CA ASP A 218 24.46 40.29 -4.62
C ASP A 218 23.04 40.47 -5.17
N GLU A 219 22.77 41.72 -5.54
CA GLU A 219 21.64 42.13 -6.37
C GLU A 219 21.84 41.53 -7.77
N ASN A 220 21.22 40.38 -8.04
CA ASN A 220 20.92 39.99 -9.41
C ASN A 220 19.40 39.93 -9.59
N GLU A 221 18.88 41.10 -9.93
CA GLU A 221 17.67 41.27 -10.72
C GLU A 221 17.89 40.60 -12.08
N GLU A 222 17.52 39.33 -12.22
CA GLU A 222 17.17 38.78 -13.54
C GLU A 222 15.66 38.58 -13.61
N GLU A 223 15.07 39.55 -14.30
CA GLU A 223 13.76 39.49 -14.95
C GLU A 223 13.65 38.21 -15.79
N ASP A 224 12.86 37.24 -15.34
CA ASP A 224 12.23 36.27 -16.25
C ASP A 224 10.71 36.39 -16.16
N GLU A 225 10.21 37.31 -16.97
CA GLU A 225 8.86 37.28 -17.51
C GLU A 225 8.69 36.02 -18.37
N ALA A 226 8.05 34.98 -17.84
CA ALA A 226 7.49 33.91 -18.67
C ALA A 226 6.22 33.31 -18.06
N ALA A 227 5.11 34.00 -18.33
CA ALA A 227 3.84 33.47 -18.80
C ALA A 227 3.28 32.14 -18.23
N ALA A 228 2.04 32.29 -17.72
CA ALA A 228 0.93 31.33 -17.74
C ALA A 228 0.89 30.23 -16.67
N ASP A 229 0.17 30.51 -15.57
CA ASP A 229 -1.12 29.85 -15.34
C ASP A 229 -1.94 30.66 -14.33
N ALA A 230 -2.77 31.55 -14.86
CA ALA A 230 -3.71 32.38 -14.11
C ALA A 230 -5.05 31.66 -13.92
N ASP A 231 -5.03 30.47 -13.29
CA ASP A 231 -6.23 29.74 -12.85
C ASP A 231 -6.36 29.75 -11.30
N ASP A 232 -5.81 30.76 -10.64
CA ASP A 232 -5.87 30.99 -9.19
C ASP A 232 -7.00 31.96 -8.78
N GLU A 233 -7.96 32.21 -9.67
CA GLU A 233 -9.16 33.01 -9.38
C GLU A 233 -10.29 32.11 -8.83
N ASP A 234 -10.29 31.82 -7.51
CA ASP A 234 -11.49 31.74 -6.62
C ASP A 234 -11.28 30.97 -5.29
N GLU A 235 -10.12 31.02 -4.64
CA GLU A 235 -9.97 30.53 -3.24
C GLU A 235 -10.48 31.54 -2.18
N ARG A 236 -11.51 32.32 -2.48
CA ARG A 236 -12.31 32.93 -1.40
C ARG A 236 -13.11 31.81 -0.74
N MET A 237 -12.48 31.16 0.24
CA MET A 237 -13.09 30.18 1.15
C MET A 237 -14.49 30.67 1.54
N PRO A 238 -15.57 30.04 1.04
CA PRO A 238 -16.91 30.53 1.27
C PRO A 238 -17.16 30.57 2.78
N VAL A 239 -17.65 31.72 3.27
CA VAL A 239 -18.06 31.92 4.66
C VAL A 239 -18.81 30.69 5.14
N GLN A 240 -18.25 29.99 6.14
CA GLN A 240 -18.80 28.75 6.65
C GLN A 240 -20.25 28.99 7.07
N LYS A 241 -21.18 28.54 6.22
CA LYS A 241 -22.61 28.59 6.53
C LYS A 241 -22.84 27.67 7.73
N THR A 242 -23.76 28.06 8.60
CA THR A 242 -24.12 27.29 9.81
C THR A 242 -24.30 25.80 9.50
N PRO A 243 -23.98 24.86 10.41
CA PRO A 243 -24.01 23.40 10.17
C PRO A 243 -25.32 22.89 9.52
N ASP A 244 -26.44 23.54 9.81
CA ASP A 244 -27.73 23.20 9.22
C ASP A 244 -27.85 23.52 7.72
N SER A 245 -26.97 24.35 7.18
CA SER A 245 -27.08 24.87 5.82
C SER A 245 -26.72 23.84 4.74
N TRP A 246 -25.67 23.04 4.93
CA TRP A 246 -25.27 22.05 3.92
C TRP A 246 -26.25 20.88 3.88
N VAL A 247 -26.81 20.51 5.04
CA VAL A 247 -27.77 19.40 5.16
C VAL A 247 -29.03 19.69 4.35
N GLN A 248 -29.52 20.94 4.33
CA GLN A 248 -30.67 21.31 3.52
C GLN A 248 -30.39 21.22 2.02
N ILE A 249 -29.18 21.58 1.58
CA ILE A 249 -28.77 21.45 0.18
C ILE A 249 -28.63 19.97 -0.19
N ALA A 250 -27.96 19.17 0.64
CA ALA A 250 -27.78 17.73 0.43
C ALA A 250 -29.12 16.97 0.37
N LYS A 251 -30.15 17.41 1.12
CA LYS A 251 -31.52 16.83 1.03
C LYS A 251 -32.18 17.00 -0.33
N THR A 252 -31.75 17.98 -1.13
CA THR A 252 -32.26 18.17 -2.51
C THR A 252 -31.56 17.28 -3.53
N ASP A 253 -30.40 16.71 -3.17
CA ASP A 253 -29.63 15.81 -4.02
C ASP A 253 -30.01 14.34 -3.72
N PRO A 254 -30.49 13.57 -4.71
CA PRO A 254 -30.97 12.20 -4.49
C PRO A 254 -29.88 11.21 -4.08
N VAL A 255 -28.61 11.50 -4.37
CA VAL A 255 -27.47 10.65 -3.96
C VAL A 255 -27.03 11.04 -2.55
N LEU A 256 -26.82 12.34 -2.31
CA LEU A 256 -26.30 12.78 -1.02
C LEU A 256 -27.29 12.62 0.12
N VAL A 257 -28.60 12.67 -0.12
CA VAL A 257 -29.62 12.50 0.93
C VAL A 257 -29.47 11.19 1.69
N GLU A 258 -29.08 10.10 1.01
CA GLU A 258 -28.84 8.80 1.63
C GLU A 258 -27.52 8.74 2.40
N LEU A 259 -26.60 9.66 2.09
CA LEU A 259 -25.25 9.74 2.66
C LEU A 259 -25.10 10.83 3.73
N ILE A 260 -26.15 11.59 4.06
CA ILE A 260 -26.12 12.60 5.12
C ILE A 260 -25.60 12.04 6.45
N PRO A 261 -26.08 10.88 6.97
CA PRO A 261 -25.59 10.34 8.24
C PRO A 261 -24.10 10.00 8.20
N SER A 262 -23.61 9.45 7.08
CA SER A 262 -22.20 9.14 6.86
C SER A 262 -21.32 10.38 6.75
N LEU A 263 -21.80 11.44 6.09
CA LEU A 263 -21.09 12.71 6.00
C LEU A 263 -21.01 13.41 7.36
N GLN A 264 -22.10 13.43 8.12
CA GLN A 264 -22.09 13.94 9.51
C GLN A 264 -21.10 13.18 10.38
N TYR A 265 -21.04 11.86 10.23
CA TYR A 265 -20.09 11.01 10.95
C TYR A 265 -18.64 11.31 10.55
N ALA A 266 -18.37 11.38 9.25
CA ALA A 266 -17.04 11.71 8.72
C ALA A 266 -16.55 13.09 9.22
N ILE A 267 -17.44 14.09 9.23
CA ILE A 267 -17.13 15.43 9.76
C ILE A 267 -16.90 15.39 11.28
N LYS A 268 -17.74 14.69 12.04
CA LYS A 268 -17.62 14.55 13.50
C LYS A 268 -16.28 13.90 13.91
N TYR A 269 -15.86 12.88 13.17
CA TYR A 269 -14.63 12.12 13.48
C TYR A 269 -13.39 12.64 12.76
N GLY A 270 -13.53 13.61 11.85
CA GLY A 270 -12.39 14.15 11.10
C GLY A 270 -11.77 13.12 10.16
N PHE A 271 -12.59 12.47 9.33
CA PHE A 271 -12.07 11.51 8.35
C PHE A 271 -11.11 12.19 7.35
N PRO A 272 -10.13 11.44 6.79
CA PRO A 272 -9.32 11.94 5.68
C PRO A 272 -10.18 12.41 4.52
N SER A 273 -9.68 13.38 3.75
CA SER A 273 -10.40 13.86 2.58
C SER A 273 -10.57 12.77 1.52
N LEU A 274 -11.60 12.90 0.69
CA LEU A 274 -11.84 11.92 -0.38
C LEU A 274 -10.66 11.83 -1.35
N HIS A 275 -10.01 12.95 -1.69
CA HIS A 275 -8.80 12.94 -2.52
C HIS A 275 -7.65 12.15 -1.90
N ARG A 276 -7.44 12.27 -0.59
CA ARG A 276 -6.44 11.48 0.13
C ARG A 276 -6.74 9.99 0.07
N LEU A 277 -8.01 9.61 0.22
CA LEU A 277 -8.43 8.21 0.12
C LEU A 277 -8.34 7.65 -1.31
N ASP A 278 -8.69 8.47 -2.31
CA ASP A 278 -8.64 8.13 -3.74
C ASP A 278 -7.21 7.78 -4.17
N ARG A 279 -6.21 8.54 -3.70
CA ARG A 279 -4.79 8.24 -3.97
C ARG A 279 -4.34 6.85 -3.54
N TYR A 280 -4.84 6.34 -2.41
CA TYR A 280 -4.54 4.95 -2.01
C TYR A 280 -5.21 3.91 -2.92
N CYS A 281 -6.26 4.28 -3.65
CA CYS A 281 -7.00 3.39 -4.54
C CYS A 281 -6.32 3.22 -5.91
N ASP A 282 -5.46 4.16 -6.28
CA ASP A 282 -4.89 4.24 -7.62
C ASP A 282 -3.42 3.81 -7.68
N SER A 283 -2.70 3.82 -6.55
CA SER A 283 -1.26 3.61 -6.51
C SER A 283 -0.83 2.58 -5.48
N LEU A 284 -0.22 1.49 -5.98
CA LEU A 284 0.39 0.45 -5.15
C LEU A 284 1.64 1.00 -4.43
N GLU A 285 2.38 1.87 -5.10
CA GLU A 285 3.59 2.52 -4.60
C GLU A 285 3.30 3.37 -3.36
N ILE A 286 2.20 4.14 -3.37
CA ILE A 286 1.73 4.91 -2.20
C ILE A 286 1.40 3.98 -1.03
N VAL A 287 0.66 2.90 -1.28
CA VAL A 287 0.28 1.92 -0.25
C VAL A 287 1.52 1.24 0.34
N PHE A 288 2.45 0.84 -0.52
CA PHE A 288 3.72 0.26 -0.10
C PHE A 288 4.57 1.22 0.73
N TRP A 289 4.69 2.48 0.28
CA TRP A 289 5.42 3.50 1.02
C TRP A 289 4.81 3.70 2.41
N ARG A 290 3.47 3.86 2.50
CA ARG A 290 2.80 4.02 3.80
C ARG A 290 2.98 2.80 4.70
N LEU A 291 2.93 1.59 4.15
CA LEU A 291 3.19 0.36 4.93
C LEU A 291 4.58 0.37 5.55
N LYS A 292 5.59 0.83 4.81
CA LYS A 292 6.97 0.94 5.31
C LYS A 292 7.16 2.06 6.33
N THR A 293 6.51 3.21 6.12
CA THR A 293 6.70 4.38 6.97
C THR A 293 5.81 4.41 8.21
N THR A 294 4.77 3.58 8.30
CA THR A 294 3.99 3.39 9.52
C THR A 294 4.80 2.58 10.54
N PRO A 295 5.26 3.17 11.66
CA PRO A 295 6.20 2.52 12.57
C PRO A 295 5.70 1.17 13.09
N LEU A 296 4.43 1.08 13.48
CA LEU A 296 3.85 -0.13 14.09
C LEU A 296 3.67 -1.31 13.12
N VAL A 297 3.74 -1.09 11.81
CA VAL A 297 3.54 -2.17 10.82
C VAL A 297 4.77 -3.07 10.75
N MET A 298 5.96 -2.47 10.73
CA MET A 298 7.24 -3.19 10.62
C MET A 298 7.98 -3.32 11.96
N ASP A 299 7.44 -2.75 13.04
CA ASP A 299 8.03 -2.83 14.38
C ASP A 299 8.13 -4.29 14.87
N ARG A 300 9.34 -4.67 15.29
CA ARG A 300 9.67 -5.97 15.89
C ARG A 300 9.58 -5.96 17.43
N GLY A 301 9.47 -4.76 17.99
CA GLY A 301 9.29 -4.47 19.40
C GLY A 301 7.94 -4.91 19.93
N GLU A 302 7.62 -4.46 21.15
CA GLU A 302 6.45 -4.91 21.91
C GLU A 302 5.12 -4.41 21.33
N PHE A 303 5.15 -3.31 20.59
CA PHE A 303 3.95 -2.62 20.11
C PHE A 303 3.60 -2.97 18.65
N GLY A 304 4.54 -3.52 17.88
CA GLY A 304 4.32 -3.86 16.48
C GLY A 304 3.22 -4.89 16.23
N ILE A 305 2.59 -4.81 15.06
CA ILE A 305 1.49 -5.71 14.64
C ILE A 305 1.89 -7.18 14.78
N ALA A 306 3.13 -7.52 14.40
CA ALA A 306 3.67 -8.87 14.50
C ALA A 306 3.55 -9.47 15.92
N ARG A 307 3.65 -8.64 16.95
CA ARG A 307 3.49 -9.09 18.34
C ARG A 307 2.04 -9.03 18.79
N THR A 308 1.35 -7.94 18.49
CA THR A 308 0.06 -7.57 19.08
C THR A 308 -1.16 -8.11 18.35
N TYR A 309 -1.06 -8.63 17.12
CA TYR A 309 -2.23 -9.06 16.33
C TYR A 309 -3.13 -10.08 17.05
N ARG A 310 -2.57 -10.93 17.92
CA ARG A 310 -3.33 -11.94 18.68
C ARG A 310 -4.27 -11.34 19.72
N LEU A 311 -4.07 -10.09 20.09
CA LEU A 311 -4.93 -9.34 21.02
C LEU A 311 -6.06 -8.60 20.27
N THR A 312 -6.16 -8.78 18.96
CA THR A 312 -7.17 -8.12 18.13
C THR A 312 -8.37 -9.03 17.91
N PRO A 313 -9.59 -8.47 17.77
CA PRO A 313 -10.78 -9.25 17.44
C PRO A 313 -10.65 -9.96 16.08
N PHE A 314 -9.78 -9.47 15.19
CA PHE A 314 -9.54 -10.08 13.88
C PHE A 314 -8.91 -11.48 14.02
N TYR A 315 -7.96 -11.63 14.95
CA TYR A 315 -7.34 -12.93 15.20
C TYR A 315 -8.29 -13.91 15.88
N ASP A 316 -9.12 -13.45 16.82
CA ASP A 316 -10.15 -14.29 17.43
C ASP A 316 -11.13 -14.80 16.37
N ASN A 317 -11.56 -13.94 15.44
CA ASN A 317 -12.39 -14.34 14.30
C ASN A 317 -11.69 -15.38 13.41
N TYR A 318 -10.44 -15.14 13.03
CA TYR A 318 -9.64 -16.07 12.22
C TYR A 318 -9.52 -17.45 12.89
N ARG A 319 -9.25 -17.48 14.21
CA ARG A 319 -9.17 -18.72 14.98
C ARG A 319 -10.52 -19.45 15.01
N SER A 320 -11.58 -18.76 15.40
CA SER A 320 -12.92 -19.36 15.50
C SER A 320 -13.44 -19.84 14.14
N LEU A 321 -13.11 -19.13 13.05
CA LEU A 321 -13.41 -19.59 11.70
C LEU A 321 -12.58 -20.83 11.33
N GLY A 322 -11.30 -20.86 11.67
CA GLY A 322 -10.44 -22.03 11.50
C GLY A 322 -10.91 -23.26 12.28
N GLU A 323 -11.43 -23.07 13.50
CA GLU A 323 -12.08 -24.12 14.30
C GLU A 323 -13.36 -24.62 13.62
N ALA A 324 -14.24 -23.70 13.21
CA ALA A 324 -15.49 -24.04 12.53
C ALA A 324 -15.25 -24.78 11.19
N ARG A 325 -14.17 -24.47 10.47
CA ARG A 325 -13.77 -25.18 9.24
C ARG A 325 -13.33 -26.62 9.50
N LYS A 326 -12.86 -26.96 10.71
CA LYS A 326 -12.48 -28.34 11.09
C LYS A 326 -13.69 -29.18 11.49
N GLU A 327 -14.74 -28.54 12.02
CA GLU A 327 -15.99 -29.22 12.35
C GLU A 327 -16.76 -29.58 11.07
N ASN A 328 -17.24 -30.82 10.98
CA ASN A 328 -18.07 -31.27 9.86
C ASN A 328 -19.47 -31.63 10.38
N PRO A 329 -20.55 -30.90 10.01
CA PRO A 329 -20.60 -29.78 9.06
C PRO A 329 -20.16 -28.44 9.69
N PRO A 330 -19.69 -27.48 8.87
CA PRO A 330 -19.29 -26.17 9.37
C PRO A 330 -20.50 -25.48 10.00
N ARG A 331 -20.40 -25.18 11.30
CA ARG A 331 -21.36 -24.29 11.96
C ARG A 331 -21.25 -22.91 11.32
N GLU A 332 -22.38 -22.23 11.21
CA GLU A 332 -22.41 -20.84 10.76
C GLU A 332 -21.58 -20.00 11.75
N HIS A 333 -20.35 -19.66 11.36
CA HIS A 333 -19.46 -18.86 12.17
C HIS A 333 -20.04 -17.44 12.26
N GLN A 334 -20.42 -17.04 13.48
CA GLN A 334 -20.73 -15.66 13.78
C GLN A 334 -19.44 -14.97 14.21
N PRO A 335 -18.92 -14.00 13.43
CA PRO A 335 -17.76 -13.26 13.84
C PRO A 335 -18.06 -12.52 15.16
N LEU A 336 -17.08 -12.50 16.06
CA LEU A 336 -17.02 -11.62 17.22
C LEU A 336 -16.91 -10.19 16.71
N PHE A 337 -18.07 -9.62 16.40
CA PHE A 337 -18.18 -8.21 16.06
C PHE A 337 -18.33 -7.41 17.35
N VAL A 338 -17.43 -6.45 17.56
CA VAL A 338 -17.79 -5.25 18.30
C VAL A 338 -18.69 -4.45 17.36
N SER A 339 -19.97 -4.84 17.33
CA SER A 339 -20.98 -4.20 16.50
C SER A 339 -21.00 -2.72 16.86
N SER A 340 -20.42 -1.90 15.98
CA SER A 340 -20.54 -0.45 16.00
C SER A 340 -21.89 0.01 15.49
N VAL A 341 -22.92 -0.86 15.50
CA VAL A 341 -24.29 -0.48 15.18
C VAL A 341 -24.59 0.69 16.08
N ASP A 342 -24.59 1.87 15.45
CA ASP A 342 -24.11 3.11 16.01
C ASP A 342 -24.54 3.22 17.47
N GLU A 343 -23.61 3.25 18.42
CA GLU A 343 -23.99 3.42 19.83
C GLU A 343 -24.94 4.61 19.95
N ASP A 344 -24.74 5.66 19.14
CA ASP A 344 -25.68 6.76 18.90
C ASP A 344 -27.09 6.31 18.42
N GLU A 345 -27.22 5.42 17.43
CA GLU A 345 -28.51 4.87 16.97
C GLU A 345 -29.13 3.92 18.00
N ARG A 346 -28.31 3.18 18.74
CA ARG A 346 -28.74 2.28 19.81
C ARG A 346 -29.28 3.08 21.00
N GLU A 347 -28.59 4.14 21.39
CA GLU A 347 -29.04 5.13 22.38
C GLU A 347 -30.33 5.81 21.95
N ARG A 348 -30.51 6.06 20.65
CA ARG A 348 -31.76 6.62 20.10
C ARG A 348 -32.86 5.58 19.86
N GLY A 349 -32.60 4.29 20.06
CA GLY A 349 -33.55 3.20 19.76
C GLY A 349 -33.87 3.01 18.28
N VAL A 350 -33.03 3.53 17.37
CA VAL A 350 -33.20 3.43 15.91
C VAL A 350 -32.31 2.34 15.29
N ALA A 351 -31.42 1.75 16.10
CA ALA A 351 -30.48 0.73 15.68
C ALA A 351 -31.18 -0.41 14.90
N ARG A 352 -30.83 -0.53 13.63
CA ARG A 352 -31.22 -1.69 12.83
C ARG A 352 -30.23 -2.81 13.10
N PRO A 353 -30.68 -4.03 13.43
CA PRO A 353 -29.77 -5.16 13.49
C PRO A 353 -29.05 -5.28 12.14
N PRO A 354 -27.72 -5.47 12.15
CA PRO A 354 -26.97 -5.60 10.91
C PRO A 354 -27.55 -6.79 10.15
N ASP A 355 -27.80 -6.60 8.85
CA ASP A 355 -28.17 -7.72 7.99
C ASP A 355 -27.01 -8.71 8.01
N GLN A 356 -27.18 -9.83 8.72
CA GLN A 356 -26.13 -10.82 8.97
C GLN A 356 -25.48 -11.33 7.68
N ARG A 357 -26.18 -11.20 6.53
CA ARG A 357 -25.68 -11.59 5.21
C ARG A 357 -24.79 -10.55 4.53
N ARG A 358 -24.70 -9.34 5.09
CA ARG A 358 -24.01 -8.18 4.51
C ARG A 358 -23.14 -7.48 5.54
N ASN A 359 -22.46 -8.23 6.40
CA ASN A 359 -21.49 -7.63 7.30
C ASN A 359 -20.37 -7.00 6.45
N PRO A 360 -20.18 -5.66 6.53
CA PRO A 360 -19.09 -5.03 5.81
C PRO A 360 -17.77 -5.57 6.36
N PRO A 361 -16.76 -5.80 5.51
CA PRO A 361 -15.44 -6.15 5.98
C PRO A 361 -14.87 -5.02 6.87
N PRO A 362 -13.98 -5.32 7.81
CA PRO A 362 -13.44 -4.37 8.81
C PRO A 362 -12.45 -3.35 8.23
N PHE A 363 -12.76 -2.80 7.05
CA PHE A 363 -11.85 -1.95 6.31
C PHE A 363 -12.21 -0.46 6.42
N GLY A 364 -13.33 -0.12 7.08
CA GLY A 364 -13.77 1.26 7.24
C GLY A 364 -13.73 2.04 5.92
N TYR A 365 -13.08 3.21 5.96
CA TYR A 365 -12.89 4.07 4.78
C TYR A 365 -11.65 3.70 3.93
N TYR A 366 -10.92 2.63 4.29
CA TYR A 366 -9.80 2.05 3.54
C TYR A 366 -10.18 0.83 2.70
N ARG A 367 -11.48 0.57 2.55
CA ARG A 367 -11.99 -0.61 1.82
C ARG A 367 -11.38 -0.76 0.42
N ARG A 368 -11.26 0.33 -0.33
CA ARG A 368 -10.80 0.27 -1.73
C ARG A 368 -9.31 -0.04 -1.85
N CYS A 369 -8.46 0.36 -0.90
CA CYS A 369 -7.02 0.05 -0.95
C CYS A 369 -6.64 -1.28 -0.27
N SER A 370 -7.58 -1.94 0.41
CA SER A 370 -7.34 -3.23 1.11
C SER A 370 -6.69 -4.31 0.22
N HIS A 371 -7.01 -4.35 -1.07
CA HIS A 371 -6.44 -5.30 -2.02
C HIS A 371 -4.94 -5.03 -2.31
N PHE A 372 -4.52 -3.76 -2.33
CA PHE A 372 -3.10 -3.40 -2.44
C PHE A 372 -2.35 -3.74 -1.16
N ILE A 373 -2.94 -3.47 0.02
CA ILE A 373 -2.34 -3.89 1.30
C ILE A 373 -2.15 -5.40 1.30
N SER A 374 -3.19 -6.15 0.92
CA SER A 374 -3.15 -7.60 0.79
C SER A 374 -2.09 -8.09 -0.18
N SER A 375 -1.88 -7.40 -1.30
CA SER A 375 -0.85 -7.74 -2.28
C SER A 375 0.55 -7.50 -1.71
N CYS A 376 0.78 -6.38 -1.02
CA CYS A 376 2.05 -6.06 -0.39
C CYS A 376 2.44 -7.07 0.70
N VAL A 377 1.49 -7.50 1.55
CA VAL A 377 1.82 -8.42 2.65
C VAL A 377 1.76 -9.90 2.26
N GLY A 378 1.03 -10.23 1.19
CA GLY A 378 0.73 -11.62 0.79
C GLY A 378 1.49 -12.12 -0.44
N ASP A 379 1.99 -11.24 -1.31
CA ASP A 379 2.72 -11.62 -2.53
C ASP A 379 4.20 -11.24 -2.47
N PRO A 380 5.13 -12.21 -2.44
CA PRO A 380 6.58 -11.93 -2.40
C PRO A 380 7.10 -11.19 -3.65
N ARG A 381 6.34 -11.18 -4.75
CA ARG A 381 6.69 -10.46 -5.98
C ARG A 381 6.39 -8.97 -5.88
N VAL A 382 5.45 -8.59 -5.02
CA VAL A 382 5.08 -7.19 -4.78
C VAL A 382 5.97 -6.59 -3.71
N SER A 383 6.14 -7.29 -2.58
CA SER A 383 7.11 -6.91 -1.56
C SER A 383 7.72 -8.15 -0.90
N LYS A 384 9.02 -8.34 -1.13
CA LYS A 384 9.79 -9.41 -0.48
C LYS A 384 9.87 -9.19 1.04
N SER A 385 10.09 -7.96 1.48
CA SER A 385 10.32 -7.61 2.89
C SER A 385 9.08 -7.77 3.76
N LEU A 386 7.95 -7.16 3.35
CA LEU A 386 6.67 -7.29 4.06
C LEU A 386 6.19 -8.74 4.06
N TYR A 387 6.29 -9.41 2.91
CA TYR A 387 5.96 -10.84 2.81
C TYR A 387 6.79 -11.66 3.79
N LEU A 388 8.13 -11.56 3.77
CA LEU A 388 9.00 -12.34 4.66
C LEU A 388 8.73 -12.03 6.13
N HIS A 389 8.51 -10.75 6.47
CA HIS A 389 8.19 -10.34 7.83
C HIS A 389 6.93 -11.05 8.35
N PHE A 390 5.80 -10.94 7.67
CA PHE A 390 4.55 -11.55 8.12
C PHE A 390 4.53 -13.08 7.93
N ARG A 391 5.23 -13.61 6.92
CA ARG A 391 5.36 -15.05 6.70
C ARG A 391 6.13 -15.73 7.84
N THR A 392 7.23 -15.12 8.28
CA THR A 392 8.00 -15.60 9.43
C THR A 392 7.15 -15.60 10.69
N VAL A 393 6.35 -14.55 10.92
CA VAL A 393 5.41 -14.47 12.05
C VAL A 393 4.39 -15.60 11.99
N TYR A 394 3.77 -15.83 10.83
CA TYR A 394 2.80 -16.90 10.61
C TYR A 394 3.37 -18.29 10.89
N GLU A 395 4.57 -18.60 10.39
CA GLU A 395 5.23 -19.90 10.56
C GLU A 395 5.70 -20.10 12.01
N LYS A 396 6.40 -19.12 12.59
CA LYS A 396 6.90 -19.18 13.97
C LYS A 396 5.78 -19.38 14.99
N ARG A 397 4.59 -18.86 14.70
CA ARG A 397 3.42 -18.93 15.59
C ARG A 397 2.47 -20.09 15.28
N ASN A 398 2.83 -20.95 14.31
CA ASN A 398 2.07 -22.13 13.90
C ASN A 398 0.61 -21.78 13.51
N GLU A 399 0.43 -20.68 12.77
CA GLU A 399 -0.90 -20.18 12.40
C GLU A 399 -1.54 -20.95 11.22
N ASN A 400 -0.77 -21.81 10.56
CA ASN A 400 -1.23 -22.78 9.57
C ASN A 400 -2.23 -23.80 10.11
N ARG A 401 -2.35 -23.93 11.44
CA ARG A 401 -3.37 -24.76 12.06
C ARG A 401 -4.79 -24.20 11.89
N TRP A 402 -4.96 -22.93 11.52
CA TRP A 402 -6.27 -22.28 11.41
C TRP A 402 -6.68 -21.98 9.95
N GLY A 403 -5.73 -21.72 9.07
CA GLY A 403 -6.00 -21.31 7.69
C GLY A 403 -4.73 -21.22 6.86
N SER A 404 -4.87 -20.78 5.61
CA SER A 404 -3.72 -20.52 4.74
C SER A 404 -3.01 -19.21 5.13
N PHE A 405 -1.78 -19.00 4.65
CA PHE A 405 -1.10 -17.70 4.85
C PHE A 405 -1.87 -16.55 4.18
N ALA A 406 -2.50 -16.80 3.03
CA ALA A 406 -3.34 -15.81 2.36
C ALA A 406 -4.57 -15.45 3.22
N ASP A 407 -5.19 -16.46 3.85
CA ASP A 407 -6.31 -16.24 4.79
C ASP A 407 -5.85 -15.42 5.99
N PHE A 408 -4.70 -15.77 6.58
CA PHE A 408 -4.12 -15.02 7.69
C PHE A 408 -3.83 -13.56 7.33
N CYS A 409 -3.22 -13.31 6.16
CA CYS A 409 -2.99 -11.96 5.67
C CYS A 409 -4.31 -11.18 5.52
N HIS A 410 -5.29 -11.77 4.86
CA HIS A 410 -6.55 -11.10 4.53
C HIS A 410 -7.46 -10.91 5.76
N GLU A 411 -7.56 -11.91 6.64
CA GLU A 411 -8.47 -11.90 7.79
C GLU A 411 -7.86 -11.27 9.04
N VAL A 412 -6.52 -11.18 9.14
CA VAL A 412 -5.82 -10.67 10.33
C VAL A 412 -4.93 -9.47 10.02
N ILE A 413 -3.92 -9.64 9.15
CA ILE A 413 -2.89 -8.61 8.96
C ILE A 413 -3.45 -7.36 8.28
N VAL A 414 -4.23 -7.49 7.21
CA VAL A 414 -4.83 -6.36 6.48
C VAL A 414 -5.74 -5.53 7.40
N PRO A 415 -6.68 -6.13 8.16
CA PRO A 415 -7.45 -5.39 9.17
C PRO A 415 -6.59 -4.72 10.25
N CYS A 416 -5.52 -5.37 10.73
CA CYS A 416 -4.59 -4.77 11.70
C CYS A 416 -3.89 -3.53 11.14
N VAL A 417 -3.39 -3.59 9.90
CA VAL A 417 -2.78 -2.43 9.22
C VAL A 417 -3.79 -1.29 9.12
N ILE A 418 -4.99 -1.59 8.62
CA ILE A 418 -6.05 -0.58 8.45
C ILE A 418 -6.45 0.03 9.80
N ARG A 419 -6.47 -0.77 10.87
CA ARG A 419 -6.70 -0.30 12.24
C ARG A 419 -5.62 0.67 12.72
N VAL A 420 -4.34 0.39 12.45
CA VAL A 420 -3.25 1.31 12.77
C VAL A 420 -3.37 2.61 11.95
N TRP A 421 -3.60 2.52 10.65
CA TRP A 421 -3.75 3.71 9.78
C TRP A 421 -4.92 4.59 10.21
N THR A 422 -6.06 3.96 10.50
CA THR A 422 -7.25 4.68 10.98
C THR A 422 -6.99 5.34 12.33
N PHE A 423 -6.26 4.68 13.23
CA PHE A 423 -5.85 5.28 14.50
C PHE A 423 -4.98 6.52 14.29
N GLU A 424 -3.94 6.45 13.45
CA GLU A 424 -3.07 7.60 13.16
C GLU A 424 -3.82 8.79 12.58
N ASP A 425 -4.76 8.54 11.66
CA ASP A 425 -5.54 9.60 11.02
C ASP A 425 -6.48 10.29 12.00
N LEU A 426 -7.21 9.51 12.80
CA LEU A 426 -8.22 10.03 13.72
C LEU A 426 -7.59 10.61 15.02
N LYS A 427 -6.46 10.05 15.47
CA LYS A 427 -5.74 10.57 16.65
C LYS A 427 -5.23 11.99 16.41
N ARG A 428 -4.77 12.31 15.19
CA ARG A 428 -4.35 13.68 14.82
C ARG A 428 -5.49 14.70 14.96
N GLN A 429 -6.74 14.24 14.83
CA GLN A 429 -7.94 15.08 14.98
C GLN A 429 -8.46 15.12 16.43
N GLY A 430 -7.85 14.34 17.34
CA GLY A 430 -8.30 14.21 18.73
C GLY A 430 -9.64 13.48 18.89
N THR A 431 -10.12 12.79 17.86
CA THR A 431 -11.46 12.17 17.85
C THR A 431 -11.48 10.74 18.38
N VAL A 432 -10.31 10.11 18.47
CA VAL A 432 -10.13 8.79 19.09
C VAL A 432 -8.95 8.83 20.06
N THR A 433 -9.07 8.11 21.17
CA THR A 433 -8.00 7.96 22.17
C THR A 433 -7.50 6.53 22.26
N SER A 434 -8.31 5.57 21.82
CA SER A 434 -8.00 4.14 21.90
C SER A 434 -8.25 3.41 20.58
N TYR A 435 -7.62 2.25 20.42
CA TYR A 435 -7.94 1.35 19.31
C TYR A 435 -9.36 0.79 19.36
N LYS A 436 -10.01 0.78 20.53
CA LYS A 436 -11.41 0.36 20.68
C LYS A 436 -12.35 1.35 19.98
N ASP A 437 -12.02 2.64 20.00
CA ASP A 437 -12.77 3.67 19.26
C ASP A 437 -12.60 3.47 17.76
N VAL A 438 -11.40 3.11 17.32
CA VAL A 438 -11.11 2.80 15.91
C VAL A 438 -11.89 1.57 15.46
N ASP A 439 -11.95 0.51 16.28
CA ASP A 439 -12.73 -0.68 15.95
C ASP A 439 -14.19 -0.31 15.68
N ARG A 440 -14.77 0.64 16.44
CA ARG A 440 -16.12 1.15 16.16
C ARG A 440 -16.21 1.86 14.80
N VAL A 441 -15.19 2.59 14.39
CA VAL A 441 -15.17 3.25 13.08
C VAL A 441 -15.04 2.22 11.94
N LEU A 442 -14.18 1.20 12.10
CA LEU A 442 -13.90 0.21 11.06
C LEU A 442 -15.12 -0.63 10.65
N TYR A 443 -15.94 -1.00 11.64
CA TYR A 443 -17.20 -1.74 11.41
C TYR A 443 -18.41 -0.81 11.15
N GLY A 444 -18.20 0.51 11.20
CA GLY A 444 -19.23 1.51 11.04
C GLY A 444 -19.91 1.45 9.69
N ARG A 445 -21.24 1.24 9.68
CA ARG A 445 -22.04 1.35 8.45
C ARG A 445 -21.89 2.73 7.82
N ARG A 446 -21.86 3.79 8.64
CA ARG A 446 -21.65 5.18 8.21
C ARG A 446 -20.27 5.34 7.55
N THR A 447 -19.24 4.70 8.09
CA THR A 447 -17.89 4.67 7.50
C THR A 447 -17.90 3.99 6.13
N TRP A 448 -18.58 2.86 6.02
CA TRP A 448 -18.71 2.13 4.76
C TRP A 448 -19.44 2.94 3.70
N GLN A 449 -20.54 3.59 4.07
CA GLN A 449 -21.31 4.48 3.17
C GLN A 449 -20.50 5.70 2.74
N PHE A 450 -19.67 6.26 3.63
CA PHE A 450 -18.75 7.33 3.24
C PHE A 450 -17.81 6.87 2.12
N CYS A 451 -17.31 5.63 2.22
CA CYS A 451 -16.42 5.02 1.25
C CYS A 451 -17.04 4.88 -0.16
N THR A 452 -18.37 4.78 -0.28
CA THR A 452 -19.03 4.67 -1.59
C THR A 452 -18.96 5.98 -2.39
N LEU A 453 -18.63 7.11 -1.76
CA LEU A 453 -18.38 8.37 -2.46
C LEU A 453 -17.20 8.28 -3.43
N LEU A 454 -16.26 7.35 -3.19
CA LEU A 454 -15.11 7.13 -4.06
C LEU A 454 -15.48 6.39 -5.36
N GLU A 455 -16.63 5.71 -5.42
CA GLU A 455 -17.03 4.93 -6.62
C GLU A 455 -17.25 5.84 -7.85
N ASP A 456 -17.67 7.08 -7.62
CA ASP A 456 -17.88 8.10 -8.65
C ASP A 456 -17.34 9.45 -8.15
N MET A 457 -16.02 9.49 -7.93
CA MET A 457 -15.34 10.64 -7.31
C MET A 457 -15.61 11.96 -8.06
N PRO A 458 -15.53 12.07 -9.40
CA PRO A 458 -15.75 13.34 -10.10
C PRO A 458 -17.15 13.91 -9.85
N ASN A 459 -18.21 13.10 -9.97
CA ASN A 459 -19.57 13.58 -9.77
C ASN A 459 -19.85 13.87 -8.29
N ASN A 460 -19.37 13.02 -7.37
CA ASN A 460 -19.57 13.21 -5.94
C ASN A 460 -18.82 14.45 -5.42
N ASN A 461 -17.64 14.74 -5.96
CA ASN A 461 -16.87 15.95 -5.67
C ASN A 461 -17.69 17.21 -6.00
N ASP A 462 -18.25 17.29 -7.21
CA ASP A 462 -19.08 18.42 -7.62
C ASP A 462 -20.33 18.58 -6.75
N ARG A 463 -20.99 17.47 -6.39
CA ARG A 463 -22.16 17.48 -5.49
C ARG A 463 -21.78 18.00 -4.10
N LEU A 464 -20.67 17.53 -3.54
CA LEU A 464 -20.19 17.94 -2.21
C LEU A 464 -19.75 19.42 -2.20
N LYS A 465 -19.04 19.88 -3.23
CA LYS A 465 -18.68 21.29 -3.41
C LYS A 465 -19.92 22.19 -3.48
N LYS A 466 -20.95 21.80 -4.24
CA LYS A 466 -22.24 22.54 -4.31
C LYS A 466 -22.95 22.60 -2.95
N CYS A 467 -22.77 21.58 -2.10
CA CYS A 467 -23.30 21.57 -0.74
C CYS A 467 -22.48 22.41 0.25
N GLY A 468 -21.32 22.94 -0.14
CA GLY A 468 -20.39 23.63 0.77
C GLY A 468 -19.54 22.67 1.60
N LEU A 469 -19.37 21.43 1.15
CA LEU A 469 -18.53 20.40 1.78
C LEU A 469 -17.20 20.21 1.04
N ALA A 470 -16.61 21.30 0.53
CA ALA A 470 -15.34 21.25 -0.18
C ALA A 470 -14.21 20.65 0.69
N THR A 471 -14.24 20.89 2.01
CA THR A 471 -13.27 20.35 2.97
C THR A 471 -13.31 18.84 3.12
N VAL A 472 -14.46 18.20 2.86
CA VAL A 472 -14.60 16.73 2.85
C VAL A 472 -13.96 16.14 1.59
N VAL A 473 -14.02 16.87 0.47
CA VAL A 473 -13.37 16.45 -0.78
C VAL A 473 -11.87 16.59 -0.68
N ARG A 474 -11.40 17.78 -0.26
CA ARG A 474 -9.99 18.14 -0.16
C ARG A 474 -9.80 18.96 1.10
N HIS A 475 -9.02 18.43 2.04
CA HIS A 475 -8.69 19.13 3.27
C HIS A 475 -7.35 19.85 3.11
N VAL A 476 -7.20 21.05 3.69
CA VAL A 476 -5.96 21.85 3.57
C VAL A 476 -4.77 21.10 4.17
N SER A 477 -4.98 20.37 5.27
CA SER A 477 -3.93 19.56 5.90
C SER A 477 -3.44 18.39 5.04
N ASP A 478 -4.16 18.04 3.97
CA ASP A 478 -3.76 16.96 3.08
C ASP A 478 -2.87 17.47 1.94
N VAL A 479 -2.68 18.78 1.74
CA VAL A 479 -1.92 19.34 0.61
C VAL A 479 -0.47 18.85 0.61
N ASP A 480 0.24 18.98 1.74
CA ASP A 480 1.64 18.54 1.84
C ASP A 480 1.75 17.02 1.71
N TRP A 481 0.79 16.29 2.28
CA TRP A 481 0.71 14.84 2.13
C TRP A 481 0.51 14.44 0.66
N MET A 482 -0.35 15.13 -0.09
CA MET A 482 -0.62 14.87 -1.50
C MET A 482 0.62 15.15 -2.38
N ARG A 483 1.36 16.22 -2.09
CA ARG A 483 2.64 16.52 -2.76
C ARG A 483 3.66 15.41 -2.50
N LEU A 484 3.84 15.03 -1.23
CA LEU A 484 4.72 13.93 -0.85
C LEU A 484 4.35 12.63 -1.59
N MET A 485 3.06 12.33 -1.72
CA MET A 485 2.61 11.11 -2.41
C MET A 485 2.83 11.17 -3.92
N GLN A 486 2.72 12.36 -4.51
CA GLN A 486 3.07 12.56 -5.91
C GLN A 486 4.57 12.31 -6.13
N ASP A 487 5.43 12.76 -5.22
CA ASP A 487 6.87 12.49 -5.27
C ASP A 487 7.17 10.99 -5.11
N VAL A 488 6.40 10.27 -4.28
CA VAL A 488 6.48 8.80 -4.16
C VAL A 488 6.12 8.13 -5.49
N GLU A 489 5.02 8.52 -6.13
CA GLU A 489 4.57 7.97 -7.42
C GLU A 489 5.59 8.24 -8.53
N GLN A 490 6.17 9.44 -8.55
CA GLN A 490 7.20 9.85 -9.49
C GLN A 490 8.59 9.26 -9.15
N ARG A 491 8.70 8.52 -8.03
CA ARG A 491 9.95 7.94 -7.51
C ARG A 491 11.03 8.99 -7.24
N LEU A 492 10.65 10.23 -6.99
CA LEU A 492 11.54 11.31 -6.58
C LEU A 492 11.99 11.11 -5.14
N ILE A 493 11.12 10.55 -4.31
CA ILE A 493 11.52 10.01 -3.01
C ILE A 493 12.11 8.63 -3.28
N PRO A 494 13.38 8.38 -2.93
CA PRO A 494 13.96 7.06 -3.01
C PRO A 494 13.05 6.09 -2.28
N SER A 495 12.35 5.25 -3.03
CA SER A 495 11.53 4.15 -2.49
C SER A 495 12.34 3.19 -1.59
N PHE A 496 13.67 3.34 -1.63
CA PHE A 496 14.67 2.77 -0.75
C PHE A 496 15.04 3.77 0.36
N ILE A 497 14.23 3.80 1.41
CA ILE A 497 14.87 3.57 2.72
C ILE A 497 15.33 2.10 2.61
N PRO A 498 16.64 1.80 2.63
CA PRO A 498 17.14 0.43 2.67
C PRO A 498 16.28 -0.35 3.64
N ASP A 499 15.81 -1.54 3.24
CA ASP A 499 15.09 -2.37 4.18
C ASP A 499 15.98 -2.48 5.44
N PRO A 500 15.50 -2.13 6.64
CA PRO A 500 16.29 -2.34 7.84
C PRO A 500 16.75 -3.81 7.96
N LEU A 501 16.06 -4.72 7.27
CA LEU A 501 16.47 -6.12 7.12
C LEU A 501 17.64 -6.32 6.15
N ASP A 502 17.72 -5.54 5.08
CA ASP A 502 18.88 -5.53 4.19
C ASP A 502 20.08 -4.90 4.91
N GLU A 503 19.90 -3.83 5.70
CA GLU A 503 20.97 -3.26 6.53
C GLU A 503 21.43 -4.21 7.65
N ALA A 504 20.51 -4.88 8.35
CA ALA A 504 20.87 -5.86 9.37
C ALA A 504 21.52 -7.13 8.79
N ALA A 505 21.14 -7.53 7.57
CA ALA A 505 21.78 -8.63 6.85
C ALA A 505 23.18 -8.26 6.34
N LEU A 506 23.40 -7.00 5.96
CA LEU A 506 24.71 -6.47 5.55
C LEU A 506 25.63 -6.16 6.75
N GLY A 507 25.09 -5.85 7.92
CA GLY A 507 25.84 -5.52 9.13
C GLY A 507 26.28 -6.72 9.98
N SER A 508 25.80 -7.94 9.71
CA SER A 508 26.14 -9.13 10.51
C SER A 508 27.26 -10.01 9.92
N SER A 509 27.82 -9.64 8.75
CA SER A 509 28.92 -10.40 8.12
C SER A 509 30.30 -9.76 8.27
N GLY A 510 30.48 -8.83 9.20
CA GLY A 510 31.77 -8.20 9.43
C GLY A 510 31.88 -7.55 10.79
N PHE A 511 32.19 -8.34 11.82
CA PHE A 511 33.25 -8.08 12.80
C PHE A 511 33.60 -9.37 13.56
#